data_AF-A0ABD3UGY4-F1
#
_entry.id   AF-A0ABD3UGY4-F1
#
_cell.length_a   1.000
_cell.length_b   1.000
_cell.length_c   1.000
_cell.angle_alpha   90.00
_cell.angle_beta   90.00
_cell.angle_gamma   90.00
#
_symmetry.space_group_name_H-M   'P 1'
#
loop_
_entity.id
_entity.type
_entity.pdbx_description
1 polymer ?
#
loop_
_entity_poly.entity_id
_entity_poly.type
_entity_poly.pdbx_seq_one_letter_code
_entity_poly.pdbx_strand_id
1 'polypeptide(L)'
;MAKAEPRYIIPSRKYFSTSLIPDMHKAIQSKVRDLVSAQSDLSLTSDAWSEPSIGVSLLSLTAHWLTKDFRRKQVILAATPLDESHTGDYLASKLDKLFDEYNIPRTRIHQLLHDGGANMVKALRLAEIDSISCFAQTLQLVVSDGILLQ
;
A
#
# COMPACT_ATOMS: atom_id res chain seq x y z
N MET A 1 1.78 -27.10 21.99
CA MET A 1 3.26 -27.03 21.83
C MET A 1 3.96 -27.95 22.82
N ALA A 2 3.93 -27.69 24.14
CA ALA A 2 4.63 -28.53 25.14
C ALA A 2 4.21 -30.02 25.16
N LYS A 3 2.93 -30.33 24.87
CA LYS A 3 2.44 -31.72 24.71
C LYS A 3 2.77 -32.36 23.34
N ALA A 4 3.10 -31.56 22.33
CA ALA A 4 3.30 -32.03 20.95
C ALA A 4 4.79 -32.22 20.61
N GLU A 5 5.66 -31.33 21.07
CA GLU A 5 7.12 -31.47 20.99
C GLU A 5 7.74 -30.89 22.27
N PRO A 6 7.98 -31.74 23.30
CA PRO A 6 8.48 -31.31 24.60
C PRO A 6 9.87 -30.65 24.57
N ARG A 7 10.66 -30.87 23.51
CA ARG A 7 12.01 -30.29 23.37
C ARG A 7 12.00 -28.90 22.73
N TYR A 8 10.86 -28.45 22.18
CA TYR A 8 10.77 -27.14 21.54
C TYR A 8 10.60 -26.03 22.57
N ILE A 9 11.65 -25.23 22.74
CA ILE A 9 11.61 -24.04 23.58
C ILE A 9 11.01 -22.90 22.76
N ILE A 10 9.79 -22.46 23.14
CA ILE A 10 9.13 -21.35 22.47
C ILE A 10 9.93 -20.07 22.72
N PRO A 11 10.38 -19.36 21.66
CA PRO A 11 11.08 -18.10 21.84
C PRO A 11 10.20 -17.04 22.51
N SER A 12 10.82 -16.11 23.24
CA SER A 12 10.08 -15.06 23.94
C SER A 12 9.42 -14.07 22.96
N ARG A 13 8.34 -13.40 23.41
CA ARG A 13 7.75 -12.28 22.67
C ARG A 13 8.81 -11.25 22.26
N LYS A 14 9.77 -10.94 23.16
CA LYS A 14 10.87 -10.00 22.89
C LYS A 14 11.70 -10.46 21.69
N TYR A 15 12.08 -11.74 21.65
CA TYR A 15 12.82 -12.28 20.51
C TYR A 15 12.08 -12.09 19.18
N PHE A 16 10.77 -12.37 19.15
CA PHE A 16 9.97 -12.14 17.95
C PHE A 16 9.90 -10.65 17.57
N SER A 17 9.60 -9.76 18.51
CA SER A 17 9.37 -8.34 18.22
C SER A 17 10.64 -7.55 17.93
N THR A 18 11.78 -7.91 18.54
CA THR A 18 13.02 -7.11 18.44
C THR A 18 14.09 -7.74 17.57
N SER A 19 13.94 -9.01 17.18
CA SER A 19 14.95 -9.72 16.39
C SER A 19 14.32 -10.38 15.16
N LEU A 20 13.52 -11.44 15.35
CA LEU A 20 13.08 -12.26 14.22
C LEU A 20 12.24 -11.47 13.21
N ILE A 21 11.20 -10.76 13.65
CA ILE A 21 10.32 -10.02 12.74
C ILE A 21 11.06 -8.86 12.07
N PRO A 22 11.82 -8.00 12.78
CA PRO A 22 12.63 -6.96 12.14
C PRO A 22 13.61 -7.49 11.09
N ASP A 23 14.30 -8.60 11.38
CA ASP A 23 15.28 -9.18 10.46
C ASP A 23 14.60 -9.78 9.21
N MET A 24 13.49 -10.50 9.41
CA MET A 24 12.66 -11.00 8.30
C MET A 24 12.11 -9.85 7.46
N HIS A 25 11.61 -8.79 8.10
CA HIS A 25 11.10 -7.62 7.40
C HIS A 25 12.18 -6.98 6.53
N LYS A 26 13.39 -6.74 7.06
CA LYS A 26 14.52 -6.19 6.28
C LYS A 26 14.87 -7.08 5.09
N ALA A 27 14.93 -8.39 5.28
CA ALA A 27 15.24 -9.34 4.22
C ALA A 27 14.17 -9.33 3.11
N ILE A 28 12.90 -9.34 3.48
CA ILE A 28 11.78 -9.26 2.53
C ILE A 28 11.79 -7.91 1.82
N GLN A 29 11.95 -6.81 2.56
CA GLN A 29 11.95 -5.47 2.01
C GLN A 29 13.08 -5.27 0.97
N SER A 30 14.28 -5.81 1.22
CA SER A 30 15.35 -5.83 0.21
C SER A 30 14.92 -6.57 -1.06
N LYS A 31 14.34 -7.76 -0.91
CA LYS A 31 13.88 -8.55 -2.06
C LYS A 31 12.76 -7.85 -2.82
N VAL A 32 11.85 -7.17 -2.13
CA VAL A 32 10.79 -6.37 -2.76
C VAL A 32 11.40 -5.21 -3.54
N ARG A 33 12.37 -4.49 -2.97
CA ARG A 33 13.11 -3.44 -3.70
C ARG A 33 13.74 -3.98 -4.98
N ASP A 34 14.44 -5.11 -4.91
CA ASP A 34 15.08 -5.73 -6.08
C ASP A 34 14.04 -6.10 -7.16
N LEU A 35 12.91 -6.70 -6.75
CA LEU A 35 11.82 -7.06 -7.67
C LEU A 35 11.23 -5.83 -8.38
N VAL A 36 11.00 -4.76 -7.63
CA VAL A 36 10.42 -3.51 -8.14
C VAL A 36 11.41 -2.80 -9.05
N SER A 37 12.69 -2.68 -8.67
CA SER A 37 13.73 -2.02 -9.47
C SER A 37 13.99 -2.74 -10.80
N ALA A 38 13.72 -4.05 -10.89
CA ALA A 38 13.89 -4.82 -12.11
C ALA A 38 12.79 -4.59 -13.17
N GLN A 39 11.68 -3.93 -12.84
CA GLN A 39 10.58 -3.72 -13.79
C GLN A 39 10.74 -2.39 -14.53
N SER A 40 10.49 -2.35 -15.84
CA SER A 40 10.47 -1.09 -16.58
C SER A 40 9.27 -0.23 -16.14
N ASP A 41 8.08 -0.83 -16.11
CA ASP A 41 6.83 -0.13 -15.90
C ASP A 41 6.02 -0.80 -14.77
N LEU A 42 5.33 0.03 -13.99
CA LEU A 42 4.52 -0.38 -12.84
C LEU A 42 3.17 0.30 -12.89
N SER A 43 2.12 -0.45 -12.59
CA SER A 43 0.84 0.12 -12.18
C SER A 43 0.72 0.03 -10.67
N LEU A 44 0.16 1.07 -10.05
CA LEU A 44 0.06 1.17 -8.60
C LEU A 44 -1.40 1.16 -8.18
N THR A 45 -1.67 0.69 -6.97
CA THR A 45 -2.95 0.86 -6.31
C THR A 45 -2.69 1.43 -4.93
N SER A 46 -3.43 2.47 -4.55
CA SER A 46 -3.32 3.11 -3.25
C SER A 46 -4.69 3.21 -2.60
N ASP A 47 -4.73 3.02 -1.29
CA ASP A 47 -5.93 3.23 -0.48
C ASP A 47 -5.54 3.90 0.83
N ALA A 48 -6.37 4.83 1.30
CA ALA A 48 -6.19 5.53 2.56
C ALA A 48 -7.47 5.46 3.39
N TRP A 49 -7.44 4.73 4.50
CA TRP A 49 -8.61 4.52 5.33
C TRP A 49 -8.29 4.79 6.81
N SER A 50 -9.35 5.06 7.56
CA SER A 50 -9.32 5.19 9.01
C SER A 50 -10.12 4.06 9.64
N GLU A 51 -9.61 3.48 10.72
CA GLU A 51 -10.36 2.61 11.64
C GLU A 51 -10.63 3.39 12.93
N PRO A 52 -11.82 4.04 13.04
CA PRO A 52 -12.15 4.87 14.19
C PRO A 52 -12.15 4.10 15.50
N SER A 53 -12.41 2.78 15.49
CA SER A 53 -12.51 1.99 16.72
C SER A 53 -11.18 1.87 17.47
N ILE A 54 -10.05 1.97 16.75
CA ILE A 54 -8.70 1.91 17.33
C ILE A 54 -7.91 3.21 17.11
N GLY A 55 -8.51 4.22 16.46
CA GLY A 55 -7.87 5.51 16.19
C GLY A 55 -6.65 5.41 15.27
N VAL A 56 -6.64 4.45 14.34
CA VAL A 56 -5.52 4.25 13.40
C VAL A 56 -5.99 4.55 12.00
N SER A 57 -5.18 5.32 11.27
CA SER A 57 -5.33 5.51 9.84
C SER A 57 -4.13 4.94 9.11
N LEU A 58 -4.35 4.34 7.94
CA LEU A 58 -3.30 3.73 7.13
C LEU A 58 -3.37 4.24 5.69
N LEU A 59 -2.20 4.39 5.09
CA LEU A 59 -2.00 4.50 3.65
C LEU A 59 -1.35 3.21 3.17
N SER A 60 -2.01 2.54 2.22
CA SER A 60 -1.44 1.39 1.53
C SER A 60 -0.95 1.78 0.14
N LEU A 61 0.11 1.10 -0.30
CA LEU A 61 0.62 1.18 -1.66
C LEU A 61 1.00 -0.23 -2.13
N THR A 62 0.45 -0.66 -3.26
CA THR A 62 0.76 -1.94 -3.89
C THR A 62 1.19 -1.71 -5.32
N ALA A 63 2.30 -2.33 -5.72
CA ALA A 63 2.78 -2.31 -7.09
C ALA A 63 2.36 -3.56 -7.85
N HIS A 64 2.05 -3.39 -9.13
CA HIS A 64 1.58 -4.42 -10.05
C HIS A 64 2.37 -4.33 -11.35
N TRP A 65 2.69 -5.49 -11.93
CA TRP A 65 3.35 -5.57 -13.23
C TRP A 65 2.94 -6.85 -13.96
N LEU A 66 3.24 -6.92 -15.25
CA LEU A 66 3.05 -8.10 -16.07
C LEU A 66 4.41 -8.76 -16.32
N THR A 67 4.47 -10.08 -16.19
CA THR A 67 5.62 -10.86 -16.65
C THR A 67 5.61 -11.00 -18.17
N LYS A 68 6.72 -11.50 -18.74
CA LYS A 68 6.85 -11.74 -20.19
C LYS A 68 5.79 -12.70 -20.75
N ASP A 69 5.25 -13.58 -19.92
CA ASP A 69 4.16 -14.50 -20.24
C ASP A 69 2.77 -13.94 -19.88
N PHE A 70 2.65 -12.61 -19.76
CA PHE A 70 1.39 -11.89 -19.49
C PHE A 70 0.70 -12.32 -18.19
N ARG A 71 1.45 -12.74 -17.17
CA ARG A 71 0.89 -13.01 -15.84
C ARG A 71 1.04 -11.79 -14.95
N ARG A 72 -0.07 -11.38 -14.33
CA ARG A 72 -0.05 -10.32 -13.31
C ARG A 72 0.74 -10.79 -12.09
N LYS A 73 1.65 -9.94 -11.65
CA LYS A 73 2.32 -10.02 -10.35
C LYS A 73 2.01 -8.75 -9.57
N GLN A 74 2.01 -8.88 -8.25
CA GLN A 74 1.79 -7.76 -7.35
C GLN A 74 2.61 -7.93 -6.07
N VAL A 75 2.98 -6.80 -5.47
CA VAL A 75 3.66 -6.76 -4.18
C VAL A 75 3.21 -5.55 -3.39
N ILE A 76 2.98 -5.74 -2.08
CA ILE A 76 2.66 -4.65 -1.17
C ILE A 76 3.96 -3.92 -0.85
N LEU A 77 4.01 -2.63 -1.14
CA LEU A 77 5.14 -1.76 -0.84
C LEU A 77 4.99 -1.14 0.55
N ALA A 78 3.77 -0.78 0.92
CA ALA A 78 3.54 -0.07 2.16
C ALA A 78 2.15 -0.34 2.72
N ALA A 79 2.09 -0.34 4.05
CA ALA A 79 0.91 -0.11 4.86
C ALA A 79 1.36 0.77 6.03
N THR A 80 1.43 2.08 5.78
CA THR A 80 2.04 3.05 6.69
C THR A 80 1.00 3.83 7.47
N PRO A 81 1.21 4.08 8.77
CA PRO A 81 0.34 4.94 9.54
C PRO A 81 0.30 6.38 9.00
N LEU A 82 -0.89 6.96 9.08
CA LEU A 82 -1.16 8.37 8.87
C LEU A 82 -1.43 9.00 10.24
N ASP A 83 -0.58 9.96 10.60
CA ASP A 83 -0.54 10.56 11.94
C ASP A 83 -1.22 11.95 11.97
N GLU A 84 -1.60 12.46 10.81
CA GLU A 84 -2.18 13.78 10.62
C GLU A 84 -3.52 13.67 9.87
N SER A 85 -4.24 14.80 9.80
CA SER A 85 -5.39 14.92 8.91
C SER A 85 -4.99 14.55 7.48
N HIS A 86 -5.80 13.72 6.82
CA HIS A 86 -5.53 13.18 5.48
C HIS A 86 -5.70 14.24 4.37
N THR A 87 -5.08 15.40 4.51
CA THR A 87 -5.08 16.43 3.48
C THR A 87 -4.36 15.92 2.23
N GLY A 88 -4.74 16.44 1.06
CA GLY A 88 -4.08 16.03 -0.18
C GLY A 88 -2.58 16.32 -0.19
N ASP A 89 -2.13 17.40 0.44
CA ASP A 89 -0.71 17.76 0.53
C ASP A 89 0.07 16.75 1.40
N TYR A 90 -0.52 16.34 2.53
CA TYR A 90 0.09 15.32 3.41
C TYR A 90 0.17 13.95 2.72
N LEU A 91 -0.91 13.53 2.05
CA LEU A 91 -0.93 12.28 1.30
C LEU A 91 0.06 12.31 0.13
N ALA A 92 0.20 13.42 -0.58
CA ALA A 92 1.19 13.58 -1.64
C ALA A 92 2.61 13.41 -1.08
N SER A 93 2.92 14.09 0.03
CA SER A 93 4.22 13.96 0.70
C SER A 93 4.52 12.52 1.15
N LYS A 94 3.50 11.79 1.62
CA LYS A 94 3.66 10.37 2.01
C LYS A 94 3.90 9.48 0.80
N LEU A 95 3.17 9.68 -0.30
CA LEU A 95 3.38 8.95 -1.55
C LEU A 95 4.76 9.21 -2.14
N ASP A 96 5.22 10.47 -2.16
CA ASP A 96 6.55 10.84 -2.64
C ASP A 96 7.66 10.13 -1.86
N LYS A 97 7.56 10.12 -0.53
CA LYS A 97 8.51 9.38 0.33
C LYS A 97 8.52 7.88 0.02
N LEU A 98 7.36 7.29 -0.27
CA LEU A 98 7.27 5.88 -0.65
C LEU A 98 7.90 5.63 -2.02
N PHE A 99 7.69 6.52 -2.99
CA PHE A 99 8.32 6.42 -4.31
C PHE A 99 9.85 6.53 -4.19
N ASP A 100 10.35 7.45 -3.38
CA ASP A 100 11.78 7.60 -3.11
C ASP A 100 12.36 6.36 -2.39
N GLU A 101 11.66 5.84 -1.36
CA GLU A 101 12.11 4.65 -0.61
C GLU A 101 12.28 3.40 -1.50
N TYR A 102 11.45 3.27 -2.54
CA TYR A 102 11.49 2.17 -3.49
C TYR A 102 12.20 2.51 -4.81
N ASN A 103 12.78 3.71 -4.93
CA ASN A 103 13.42 4.22 -6.16
C ASN A 103 12.51 4.06 -7.39
N ILE A 104 11.24 4.48 -7.27
CA ILE A 104 10.24 4.46 -8.35
C ILE A 104 10.13 5.88 -8.92
N PRO A 105 10.81 6.19 -10.03
CA PRO A 105 10.59 7.46 -10.71
C PRO A 105 9.18 7.50 -11.30
N ARG A 106 8.60 8.71 -11.35
CA ARG A 106 7.25 8.95 -11.89
C ARG A 106 7.07 8.42 -13.30
N THR A 107 8.12 8.51 -14.14
CA THR A 107 8.13 8.02 -15.51
C THR A 107 7.95 6.50 -15.64
N ARG A 108 8.16 5.73 -14.56
CA ARG A 108 7.91 4.28 -14.53
C ARG A 108 6.51 3.92 -14.02
N ILE A 109 5.73 4.91 -13.59
CA ILE A 109 4.36 4.70 -13.12
C ILE A 109 3.44 4.88 -14.31
N HIS A 110 2.88 3.77 -14.81
CA HIS A 110 1.91 3.78 -15.90
C HIS A 110 0.56 4.38 -15.44
N GLN A 111 0.09 3.96 -14.27
CA GLN A 111 -1.19 4.42 -13.72
C GLN A 111 -1.25 4.14 -12.22
N LEU A 112 -1.87 5.03 -11.44
CA LEU A 112 -2.27 4.74 -10.07
C LEU A 112 -3.80 4.64 -9.91
N LEU A 113 -4.29 3.53 -9.37
CA LEU A 113 -5.71 3.34 -9.03
C LEU A 113 -5.94 3.73 -7.57
N HIS A 114 -7.02 4.48 -7.29
CA HIS A 114 -7.37 4.93 -5.94
C HIS A 114 -8.87 4.87 -5.67
N ASP A 115 -9.29 5.02 -4.42
CA ASP A 115 -10.69 4.99 -3.96
C ASP A 115 -11.53 6.23 -4.34
N GLY A 116 -11.05 7.11 -5.21
CA GLY A 116 -11.77 8.34 -5.57
C GLY A 116 -11.92 9.39 -4.46
N GLY A 117 -11.34 9.21 -3.27
CA GLY A 117 -11.42 10.19 -2.19
C GLY A 117 -10.84 11.55 -2.60
N ALA A 118 -11.55 12.65 -2.32
CA ALA A 118 -11.16 13.99 -2.82
C ALA A 118 -9.74 14.41 -2.43
N ASN A 119 -9.29 14.04 -1.23
CA ASN A 119 -7.92 14.31 -0.79
C ASN A 119 -6.89 13.44 -1.52
N MET A 120 -7.19 12.17 -1.78
CA MET A 120 -6.32 11.29 -2.57
C MET A 120 -6.22 11.77 -4.02
N VAL A 121 -7.34 12.21 -4.62
CA VAL A 121 -7.36 12.85 -5.96
C VAL A 121 -6.48 14.09 -5.97
N LYS A 122 -6.62 14.98 -4.97
CA LYS A 122 -5.76 16.16 -4.84
C LYS A 122 -4.28 15.76 -4.71
N ALA A 123 -3.98 14.73 -3.91
CA ALA A 123 -2.62 14.25 -3.67
C ALA A 123 -1.95 13.78 -4.97
N LEU A 124 -2.64 12.96 -5.77
CA LEU A 124 -2.10 12.43 -7.02
C LEU A 124 -1.91 13.51 -8.08
N ARG A 125 -2.80 14.52 -8.11
CA ARG A 125 -2.60 15.72 -8.94
C ARG A 125 -1.35 16.50 -8.52
N LEU A 126 -1.12 16.68 -7.23
CA LEU A 126 0.07 17.36 -6.71
C LEU A 126 1.35 16.55 -6.96
N ALA A 127 1.26 15.22 -6.89
CA ALA A 127 2.37 14.32 -7.18
C ALA A 127 2.64 14.16 -8.68
N GLU A 128 1.82 14.76 -9.56
CA GLU A 128 1.92 14.65 -11.02
C GLU A 128 1.86 13.19 -11.51
N ILE A 129 0.95 12.42 -10.91
CA ILE A 129 0.70 11.01 -11.25
C ILE A 129 -0.64 10.87 -11.94
N ASP A 130 -0.65 10.26 -13.12
CA ASP A 130 -1.88 9.88 -13.79
C ASP A 130 -2.64 8.85 -12.95
N SER A 131 -3.92 9.13 -12.67
CA SER A 131 -4.72 8.29 -11.80
C SER A 131 -6.14 7.97 -12.33
N ILE A 132 -6.67 6.84 -11.88
CA ILE A 132 -8.04 6.39 -12.19
C ILE A 132 -8.74 5.98 -10.89
N SER A 133 -10.02 6.32 -10.77
CA SER A 133 -10.86 5.88 -9.65
C SER A 133 -11.20 4.40 -9.73
N CYS A 134 -11.28 3.76 -8.57
CA CYS A 134 -11.67 2.37 -8.42
C CYS A 134 -13.11 2.15 -8.89
N PHE A 135 -13.31 1.24 -9.84
CA PHE A 135 -14.63 0.90 -10.36
C PHE A 135 -15.59 0.44 -9.26
N ALA A 136 -15.12 -0.34 -8.29
CA ALA A 136 -15.95 -0.81 -7.19
C ALA A 136 -16.49 0.35 -6.33
N GLN A 137 -15.65 1.36 -6.06
CA GLN A 137 -16.10 2.56 -5.36
C GLN A 137 -17.10 3.34 -6.21
N THR A 138 -16.82 3.54 -7.50
CA THR A 138 -17.75 4.21 -8.41
C THR A 138 -19.10 3.51 -8.43
N LEU A 139 -19.11 2.18 -8.49
CA LEU A 139 -20.34 1.39 -8.43
C LEU A 139 -21.07 1.56 -7.09
N GLN A 140 -20.34 1.53 -5.97
CA GLN A 140 -20.92 1.77 -4.65
C GLN A 140 -21.58 3.15 -4.56
N LEU A 141 -20.96 4.19 -5.14
CA LEU A 141 -21.55 5.53 -5.18
C LEU A 141 -22.86 5.54 -5.98
N VAL A 142 -22.91 4.87 -7.14
CA VAL A 142 -24.15 4.75 -7.93
C VAL A 142 -25.24 4.01 -7.17
N VAL A 143 -24.90 2.94 -6.46
CA VAL A 143 -25.86 2.20 -5.62
C VAL A 143 -26.37 3.06 -4.48
N SER A 144 -25.48 3.75 -3.77
CA SER A 144 -25.84 4.65 -2.68
C SER A 144 -26.72 5.79 -3.16
N ASP A 145 -26.39 6.41 -4.30
CA ASP A 145 -27.19 7.48 -4.90
C ASP A 145 -28.57 6.96 -5.33
N GLY A 146 -28.62 5.81 -6.02
CA GLY A 146 -29.88 5.25 -6.53
C GLY A 146 -30.80 4.63 -5.48
N ILE A 147 -30.27 4.13 -4.36
CA ILE A 147 -31.05 3.46 -3.31
C ILE A 147 -31.31 4.37 -2.10
N LEU A 148 -30.33 5.19 -1.69
CA LEU A 148 -30.41 5.97 -0.44
C LEU A 148 -30.93 7.42 -0.65
N LEU A 149 -31.15 7.86 -1.90
CA LEU A 149 -31.87 9.11 -2.21
C LEU A 149 -33.37 8.92 -2.47
N GLN A 150 -33.95 7.78 -2.06
CA GLN A 150 -35.40 7.71 -1.76
C GLN A 150 -35.67 8.12 -0.32
#